data_AF-A0AA43FM07-F1
#
_entry.id   AF-A0AA43FM07-F1
#
_cell.length_a   1.000
_cell.length_b   1.000
_cell.length_c   1.000
_cell.angle_alpha   90.00
_cell.angle_beta   90.00
_cell.angle_gamma   90.00
#
_symmetry.space_group_name_H-M   'P 1'
#
loop_
_entity.id
_entity.type
_entity.pdbx_description
1 polymer ?
#
loop_
_entity_poly.entity_id
_entity_poly.type
_entity_poly.pdbx_seq_one_letter_code
_entity_poly.pdbx_strand_id
1 'polypeptide(L)'
;MFGSQILDVVIGLCMMYLLISLVSTIAVEWLAAYFNWRSANLKTAIKSLLTGSEVVKEGEIDLLAEFYKHPRIKSLSKDGKSEPSAISSSTFADTMINLLLEPGTPA
;
A
#
# COMPACT_ATOMS: atom_id res chain seq x y z
N MET A 1 4.01 -39.21 23.40
CA MET A 1 2.87 -39.03 24.31
C MET A 1 1.53 -39.42 23.67
N PHE A 2 1.50 -39.91 22.42
CA PHE A 2 0.30 -40.51 21.80
C PHE A 2 0.41 -42.03 21.52
N GLY A 3 1.39 -42.72 22.12
CA GLY A 3 1.65 -44.15 21.90
C GLY A 3 2.25 -44.50 20.53
N SER A 4 2.20 -43.57 19.56
CA SER A 4 2.87 -43.67 18.26
C SER A 4 3.97 -42.61 18.15
N GLN A 5 5.22 -43.07 18.06
CA GLN A 5 6.41 -42.23 17.92
C GLN A 5 6.35 -41.37 16.64
N ILE A 6 5.72 -41.86 15.58
CA ILE A 6 5.55 -41.12 14.32
C ILE A 6 4.57 -39.95 14.51
N LEU A 7 3.49 -40.16 15.26
CA LEU A 7 2.47 -39.11 15.46
C LEU A 7 3.03 -37.95 16.28
N ASP A 8 3.82 -38.22 17.31
CA ASP A 8 4.49 -37.19 18.10
C ASP A 8 5.42 -36.34 17.21
N VAL A 9 6.18 -36.97 16.31
CA VAL A 9 7.10 -36.28 15.39
C VAL A 9 6.35 -35.41 14.39
N VAL A 10 5.26 -35.91 13.82
CA VAL A 10 4.44 -35.16 12.85
C VAL A 10 3.83 -33.91 13.49
N ILE A 11 3.29 -34.03 14.71
CA ILE A 11 2.71 -32.89 15.43
C ILE A 11 3.79 -31.85 15.75
N GLY A 12 4.98 -32.29 16.18
CA GLY A 12 6.11 -31.41 16.44
C GLY A 12 6.56 -30.65 15.18
N LEU A 13 6.64 -31.34 14.04
CA LEU A 13 6.97 -30.71 12.76
C LEU A 13 5.90 -29.71 12.35
N CYS A 14 4.61 -30.04 12.45
CA CYS A 14 3.52 -29.11 12.15
C CYS A 14 3.63 -27.82 12.98
N MET A 15 3.80 -27.93 14.30
CA MET A 15 3.98 -26.75 15.16
C MET A 15 5.23 -25.95 14.77
N MET A 16 6.36 -26.62 14.53
CA MET A 16 7.60 -25.95 14.14
C MET A 16 7.47 -25.18 12.82
N TYR A 17 6.85 -25.80 11.79
CA TYR A 17 6.63 -25.13 10.51
C TYR A 17 5.66 -23.95 10.62
N LEU A 18 4.61 -24.06 11.44
CA LEU A 18 3.69 -22.95 11.67
C LEU A 18 4.40 -21.76 12.35
N LEU A 19 5.28 -22.02 13.31
CA LEU A 19 6.09 -20.98 13.95
C LEU A 19 7.05 -20.33 12.94
N ILE A 20 7.75 -21.13 12.13
CA ILE A 20 8.63 -20.62 11.08
C ILE A 20 7.86 -19.77 10.07
N SER A 21 6.65 -20.18 9.67
CA SER A 21 5.80 -19.41 8.75
C SER A 21 5.43 -18.04 9.33
N LEU A 22 5.06 -17.99 10.62
CA LEU A 22 4.70 -16.74 11.28
C LEU A 22 5.90 -15.79 11.34
N VAL A 23 7.07 -16.32 11.74
CA VAL A 23 8.32 -15.53 11.78
C VAL A 23 8.70 -15.02 10.39
N SER A 24 8.52 -15.85 9.36
CA SER A 24 8.76 -15.45 7.97
C SER A 24 7.87 -14.28 7.53
N THR A 25 6.57 -14.31 7.85
CA THR A 25 5.66 -13.19 7.56
C THR A 25 6.11 -11.90 8.21
N ILE A 26 6.47 -11.96 9.51
CA ILE A 26 6.95 -10.78 10.25
C ILE A 26 8.25 -10.25 9.64
N ALA A 27 9.18 -11.13 9.27
CA ALA A 27 10.45 -10.74 8.66
C ALA A 27 10.25 -10.02 7.32
N VAL A 28 9.37 -10.55 6.45
CA VAL A 28 9.05 -9.92 5.16
C VAL A 28 8.35 -8.58 5.36
N GLU A 29 7.43 -8.49 6.32
CA GLU A 29 6.72 -7.25 6.62
C GLU A 29 7.65 -6.18 7.19
N TRP A 30 8.61 -6.56 8.03
CA TRP A 30 9.64 -5.65 8.53
C TRP A 30 10.55 -5.12 7.42
N LEU A 31 11.00 -6.00 6.51
CA LEU A 31 11.78 -5.60 5.32
C LEU A 31 10.96 -4.67 4.42
N ALA A 32 9.69 -4.98 4.16
CA ALA A 32 8.81 -4.19 3.32
C ALA A 32 8.47 -2.82 3.95
N ALA A 33 8.33 -2.76 5.27
CA ALA A 33 8.14 -1.53 6.01
C ALA A 33 9.37 -0.63 5.93
N TYR A 34 10.57 -1.21 6.01
CA TYR A 34 11.81 -0.45 5.85
C TYR A 34 11.99 0.10 4.43
N PHE A 35 11.62 -0.68 3.41
CA PHE A 35 11.73 -0.28 2.00
C PHE A 35 10.56 0.57 1.48
N ASN A 36 9.56 0.91 2.30
CA ASN A 36 8.35 1.66 1.91
C ASN A 36 7.64 1.07 0.66
N TRP A 37 7.78 -0.23 0.39
CA TRP A 37 7.23 -0.85 -0.82
C TRP A 37 5.72 -0.72 -0.93
N ARG A 38 5.02 -0.63 0.20
CA ARG A 38 3.58 -0.44 0.25
C ARG A 38 3.14 0.91 -0.34
N SER A 39 3.82 2.01 -0.01
CA SER A 39 3.48 3.33 -0.56
C SER A 39 3.84 3.41 -2.05
N ALA A 40 4.97 2.81 -2.44
CA ALA A 40 5.39 2.74 -3.84
C ALA A 40 4.42 1.91 -4.71
N ASN A 41 3.94 0.78 -4.19
CA ASN A 41 2.94 -0.04 -4.88
C ASN A 41 1.61 0.71 -5.02
N LEU A 42 1.17 1.41 -3.96
CA LEU A 42 -0.04 2.23 -4.01
C LEU A 42 0.09 3.38 -5.02
N LYS A 43 1.24 4.05 -5.08
CA LYS A 43 1.51 5.08 -6.08
C LYS A 43 1.44 4.54 -7.49
N THR A 44 2.05 3.37 -7.71
CA THR A 44 2.04 2.70 -9.01
C THR A 44 0.62 2.32 -9.43
N ALA A 45 -0.17 1.80 -8.49
CA ALA A 45 -1.58 1.50 -8.71
C ALA A 45 -2.38 2.77 -9.06
N ILE A 46 -2.25 3.85 -8.29
CA ILE A 46 -2.96 5.12 -8.54
C ILE A 46 -2.54 5.73 -9.89
N LYS A 47 -1.24 5.70 -10.21
CA LYS A 47 -0.74 6.11 -11.53
C LYS A 47 -1.40 5.30 -12.65
N SER A 48 -1.49 3.98 -12.49
CA SER A 48 -2.14 3.10 -13.47
C SER A 48 -3.64 3.35 -13.58
N LEU A 49 -4.32 3.71 -12.48
CA LEU A 49 -5.74 4.04 -12.47
C LEU A 49 -6.03 5.37 -13.16
N LEU A 50 -5.20 6.40 -12.91
CA LEU A 50 -5.40 7.75 -13.44
C LEU A 50 -4.95 7.90 -14.90
N THR A 51 -3.92 7.18 -15.32
CA THR A 51 -3.43 7.26 -16.71
C THR A 51 -4.21 6.32 -17.64
N GLY A 52 -4.93 5.34 -17.08
CA GLY A 52 -5.40 4.20 -17.85
C GLY A 52 -4.21 3.42 -18.43
N SER A 53 -4.47 2.34 -19.16
CA SER A 53 -3.43 1.49 -19.76
C SER A 53 -2.59 2.19 -20.86
N GLU A 54 -2.73 3.50 -21.07
CA GLU A 54 -1.93 4.26 -22.02
C GLU A 54 -0.74 4.91 -21.32
N VAL A 55 0.42 4.87 -21.99
CA VAL A 55 1.64 5.55 -21.55
C VAL A 55 1.34 7.04 -21.52
N VAL A 56 1.44 7.65 -20.33
CA VAL A 56 1.37 9.11 -20.11
C VAL A 56 2.10 9.81 -21.26
N LYS A 57 1.37 10.53 -22.12
CA LYS A 57 2.00 11.40 -23.12
C LYS A 57 2.59 12.60 -22.37
N GLU A 58 3.88 12.85 -22.59
CA GLU A 58 4.57 14.03 -22.06
C GLU A 58 3.80 15.30 -22.47
N GLY A 59 3.14 15.95 -21.51
CA GLY A 59 2.44 17.23 -21.72
C GLY A 59 1.00 17.32 -21.22
N GLU A 60 0.38 16.23 -20.75
CA GLU A 60 -0.95 16.27 -20.10
C GLU A 60 -0.81 16.68 -18.62
N ILE A 61 -1.78 17.44 -18.10
CA ILE A 61 -1.79 17.90 -16.69
C ILE A 61 -1.46 16.70 -15.82
N ASP A 62 -0.43 16.83 -14.98
CA ASP A 62 -0.01 15.75 -14.09
C ASP A 62 -1.05 15.63 -12.95
N LEU A 63 -2.21 15.06 -13.30
CA LEU A 63 -3.34 14.80 -12.40
C LEU A 63 -2.87 13.97 -11.21
N LEU A 64 -1.84 13.14 -11.39
CA LEU A 64 -1.18 12.42 -10.32
C LEU A 64 -0.48 13.39 -9.35
N ALA A 65 0.33 14.34 -9.86
CA ALA A 65 0.97 15.34 -9.01
C ALA A 65 -0.03 16.26 -8.30
N GLU A 66 -1.13 16.65 -8.96
CA GLU A 66 -2.16 17.48 -8.34
C GLU A 66 -2.95 16.71 -7.27
N PHE A 67 -3.27 15.44 -7.53
CA PHE A 67 -3.87 14.54 -6.56
C PHE A 67 -3.02 14.40 -5.28
N TYR A 68 -1.70 14.21 -5.42
CA TYR A 68 -0.80 14.10 -4.25
C TYR A 68 -0.56 15.43 -3.52
N LYS A 69 -0.72 16.58 -4.20
CA LYS A 69 -0.64 17.89 -3.56
C LYS A 69 -1.86 18.21 -2.69
N HIS A 70 -2.98 17.51 -2.89
CA HIS A 70 -4.21 17.77 -2.16
C HIS A 70 -4.02 17.61 -0.64
N PRO A 71 -4.46 18.58 0.19
CA PRO A 71 -4.16 18.61 1.63
C PRO A 71 -4.63 17.35 2.37
N ARG A 72 -5.78 16.78 1.99
CA ARG A 72 -6.26 15.50 2.55
C ARG A 72 -5.34 14.31 2.25
N ILE A 73 -4.70 14.28 1.08
CA ILE A 73 -3.77 13.21 0.70
C ILE A 73 -2.43 13.43 1.39
N LYS A 74 -1.98 14.68 1.44
CA LYS A 74 -0.75 15.06 2.15
C LYS A 74 -0.84 14.78 3.65
N SER A 75 -2.00 14.93 4.29
CA SER A 75 -2.18 14.59 5.71
C SER A 75 -2.15 13.09 6.01
N LEU A 76 -2.32 12.22 5.01
CA LEU A 76 -2.17 10.76 5.16
C LEU A 76 -0.71 10.31 5.10
N SER A 77 0.20 11.23 4.73
CA SER A 77 1.64 11.00 4.80
C SER A 77 2.11 10.97 6.25
N LYS A 78 2.96 10.00 6.59
CA LYS A 78 3.57 9.88 7.92
C LYS A 78 4.34 11.15 8.35
N ASP A 79 4.94 11.88 7.41
CA ASP A 79 5.80 13.05 7.69
C ASP A 79 5.51 14.24 6.75
N GLY A 80 4.39 14.25 6.03
CA GLY A 80 4.03 15.27 5.03
C GLY A 80 4.92 15.30 3.77
N LYS A 81 5.96 14.46 3.71
CA LYS A 81 6.92 14.30 2.60
C LYS A 81 6.86 12.90 1.98
N SER A 82 6.51 11.90 2.79
CA SER A 82 6.46 10.49 2.41
C SER A 82 5.15 10.18 1.68
N GLU A 83 5.12 9.21 0.78
CA GLU A 83 3.84 8.80 0.17
C GLU A 83 2.98 8.04 1.19
N PRO A 84 1.65 8.22 1.17
CA PRO A 84 0.77 7.50 2.09
C PRO A 84 0.84 6.00 1.81
N SER A 85 0.91 5.19 2.86
CA SER A 85 0.91 3.72 2.71
C SER A 85 -0.48 3.17 2.37
N ALA A 86 -1.54 3.92 2.64
CA ALA A 86 -2.93 3.53 2.38
C ALA A 86 -3.77 4.77 2.09
N ILE A 87 -4.73 4.65 1.17
CA ILE A 87 -5.78 5.64 0.96
C ILE A 87 -7.10 4.88 0.93
N SER A 88 -8.10 5.34 1.68
CA SER A 88 -9.43 4.72 1.67
C SER A 88 -10.16 5.04 0.37
N SER A 89 -11.07 4.17 -0.06
CA SER A 89 -11.84 4.39 -1.31
C SER A 89 -12.66 5.68 -1.27
N SER A 90 -13.25 6.04 -0.13
CA SER A 90 -13.99 7.30 0.04
C SER A 90 -13.07 8.51 -0.04
N THR A 91 -11.90 8.47 0.60
CA THR A 91 -10.92 9.57 0.52
C THR A 91 -10.41 9.78 -0.90
N PHE A 92 -10.16 8.69 -1.64
CA PHE A 92 -9.79 8.76 -3.05
C PHE A 92 -10.90 9.40 -3.89
N ALA A 93 -12.14 8.91 -3.76
CA ALA A 93 -13.29 9.42 -4.51
C ALA A 93 -13.57 10.89 -4.21
N ASP A 94 -13.59 11.29 -2.93
CA ASP A 94 -13.77 12.69 -2.53
C ASP A 94 -12.67 13.57 -3.13
N THR A 95 -11.41 13.13 -3.08
CA THR A 95 -10.29 13.90 -3.62
C THR A 95 -10.39 14.02 -5.14
N MET A 96 -10.77 12.96 -5.85
CA MET A 96 -11.02 12.99 -7.30
C MET A 96 -12.19 13.90 -7.67
N ILE A 97 -13.29 13.84 -6.93
CA ILE A 97 -14.47 14.67 -7.15
C ILE A 97 -14.10 16.14 -6.94
N ASN A 98 -13.39 16.47 -5.86
CA ASN A 98 -12.92 17.84 -5.61
C ASN A 98 -11.93 18.32 -6.68
N LEU A 99 -11.00 17.46 -7.12
CA LEU A 99 -10.04 17.79 -8.17
C LEU A 99 -10.73 18.10 -9.51
N LEU A 100 -11.83 17.41 -9.83
CA LEU A 100 -12.57 17.60 -11.07
C LEU A 100 -13.61 18.73 -10.99
N LEU A 101 -14.19 19.00 -9.82
CA LEU A 101 -15.20 20.04 -9.61
C LEU A 101 -14.59 21.40 -9.29
N GLU A 102 -13.44 21.43 -8.61
CA GLU A 102 -12.77 22.66 -8.16
C GLU A 102 -11.28 22.63 -8.58
N PRO A 103 -10.97 22.96 -9.84
CA PRO A 103 -9.58 23.15 -10.26
C PRO A 103 -9.02 24.42 -9.60
N GLY A 104 -8.43 24.28 -8.40
CA GLY A 104 -7.54 25.28 -7.81
C GLY A 104 -7.86 25.88 -6.44
N THR A 105 -8.77 25.32 -5.63
CA THR A 105 -9.04 25.89 -4.29
C THR A 105 -8.30 25.15 -3.17
N PRO A 106 -7.35 25.78 -2.46
CA PRO A 106 -6.77 25.21 -1.25
C PRO A 106 -7.78 25.32 -0.10
N ALA A 107 -8.21 24.19 0.44
CA ALA A 107 -8.86 24.10 1.74
C ALA A 107 -7.83 23.96 2.87
#